data_AF-A0A3B9HZP9-F1
#
_entry.id   AF-A0A3B9HZP9-F1
#
_cell.length_a   1.000
_cell.length_b   1.000
_cell.length_c   1.000
_cell.angle_alpha   90.00
_cell.angle_beta   90.00
_cell.angle_gamma   90.00
#
_symmetry.space_group_name_H-M   'P 1'
#
loop_
_entity.id
_entity.type
_entity.pdbx_description
1 polymer ?
#
loop_
_entity_poly.entity_id
_entity_poly.type
_entity_poly.pdbx_seq_one_letter_code
_entity_poly.pdbx_strand_id
1 'polypeptide(L)' 'MTEMRDAKVDWQLVNYGAAVHSFTSQAAGSNPESGSAYHELTAQCSWKAMKEFFKELFPVR' A
#
# COMPACT_ATOMS: atom_id res chain seq x y z
N MET A 1 11.24 -3.28 12.00
CA MET A 1 11.96 -2.08 11.51
C MET A 1 13.47 -2.18 11.66
N THR A 2 14.02 -2.97 12.60
CA THR A 2 15.47 -3.19 12.73
C THR A 2 16.10 -3.68 11.43
N GLU A 3 15.53 -4.68 10.76
CA GLU A 3 16.00 -5.17 9.45
C GLU A 3 16.22 -4.05 8.43
N MET A 4 15.22 -3.20 8.21
CA MET A 4 15.32 -2.10 7.24
C MET A 4 16.31 -1.00 7.68
N ARG A 5 16.44 -0.76 9.00
CA ARG A 5 17.40 0.21 9.56
C ARG A 5 18.83 -0.29 9.42
N ASP A 6 19.08 -1.56 9.73
CA ASP A 6 20.38 -2.20 9.66
C ASP A 6 20.86 -2.27 8.20
N ALA A 7 19.94 -2.51 7.27
CA ALA A 7 20.19 -2.47 5.83
C ALA A 7 20.46 -1.06 5.28
N LYS A 8 20.21 0.01 6.06
CA LYS A 8 20.37 1.42 5.65
C LYS A 8 19.66 1.76 4.34
N VAL A 9 18.53 1.11 4.08
CA VAL A 9 17.71 1.40 2.89
C VAL A 9 16.81 2.60 3.16
N ASP A 10 16.43 3.30 2.10
CA ASP A 10 15.36 4.29 2.16
C ASP A 10 14.02 3.57 2.05
N TRP A 11 13.20 3.67 3.10
CA TRP A 11 11.96 2.90 3.18
C TRP A 11 10.88 3.65 3.95
N GLN A 12 9.64 3.37 3.58
CA GLN A 12 8.44 3.86 4.23
C GLN A 12 7.47 2.70 4.46
N LEU A 13 6.80 2.68 5.60
CA LEU A 13 5.69 1.77 5.87
C LEU A 13 4.41 2.60 5.94
N VAL A 14 3.47 2.34 5.03
CA VAL A 14 2.15 2.98 5.03
C VAL A 14 1.14 1.97 5.55
N ASN A 15 0.49 2.30 6.67
CA ASN A 15 -0.52 1.46 7.30
C ASN A 15 -1.93 2.02 7.04
N TYR A 16 -2.85 1.17 6.56
CA TYR A 16 -4.22 1.53 6.24
C TYR A 16 -5.18 0.80 7.18
N GLY A 17 -5.70 1.51 8.19
CA GLY A 17 -6.48 0.88 9.28
C GLY A 17 -7.80 0.22 8.89
N ALA A 18 -8.40 0.59 7.74
CA ALA A 18 -9.64 -0.01 7.24
C ALA A 18 -9.41 -1.21 6.30
N ALA A 19 -8.16 -1.54 5.99
CA ALA A 19 -7.81 -2.58 5.03
C ALA A 19 -7.59 -3.92 5.71
N VAL A 20 -8.07 -4.98 5.06
CA VAL A 20 -7.68 -6.37 5.34
C VAL A 20 -6.87 -6.90 4.15
N HIS A 21 -6.49 -8.19 4.13
CA HIS A 21 -5.76 -8.72 2.98
C HIS A 21 -6.52 -8.52 1.65
N SER A 22 -5.80 -8.48 0.54
CA SER A 22 -6.38 -8.35 -0.80
C SER A 22 -7.17 -7.05 -1.05
N PHE A 23 -6.97 -5.99 -0.26
CA PHE A 23 -7.68 -4.71 -0.41
C PHE A 23 -7.56 -4.03 -1.78
N THR A 24 -6.55 -4.40 -2.59
CA THR A 24 -6.37 -3.91 -3.97
C THR A 24 -7.05 -4.77 -5.04
N SER A 25 -7.50 -5.99 -4.69
CA SER A 25 -8.06 -6.96 -5.64
C SER A 25 -9.58 -6.89 -5.65
N GLN A 26 -10.16 -6.42 -6.76
CA GLN A 26 -11.62 -6.38 -6.94
C GLN A 26 -12.29 -7.76 -6.87
N ALA A 27 -11.53 -8.84 -7.13
CA ALA A 27 -12.02 -10.21 -7.05
C ALA A 27 -12.17 -10.73 -5.59
N ALA A 28 -11.66 -10.01 -4.60
CA ALA A 28 -11.67 -10.45 -3.20
C ALA A 28 -13.02 -10.27 -2.48
N GLY A 29 -14.07 -9.83 -3.17
CA GLY A 29 -15.35 -9.49 -2.54
C GLY A 29 -15.24 -8.29 -1.59
N SER A 30 -16.22 -8.06 -0.72
CA SER A 30 -16.31 -6.85 0.10
C SER A 30 -16.58 -7.09 1.60
N ASN A 31 -16.37 -8.31 2.09
CA ASN A 31 -16.63 -8.66 3.50
C ASN A 31 -15.32 -8.63 4.32
N PRO A 32 -15.01 -7.54 5.06
CA PRO A 32 -13.76 -7.42 5.81
C PRO A 32 -13.64 -8.40 6.98
N GLU A 33 -14.75 -8.90 7.52
CA GLU A 33 -14.76 -9.88 8.61
C GLU A 33 -14.10 -11.22 8.22
N SER A 34 -13.98 -11.48 6.92
CA SER A 34 -13.25 -12.66 6.39
C SER A 34 -11.72 -12.52 6.49
N GLY A 35 -11.20 -11.34 6.83
CA GLY A 35 -9.78 -11.04 6.83
C GLY A 35 -9.16 -10.82 5.44
N SER A 36 -9.96 -10.93 4.36
CA SER A 36 -9.52 -10.64 2.99
C SER A 36 -10.68 -10.11 2.14
N ALA A 37 -10.61 -8.84 1.74
CA ALA A 37 -11.68 -8.18 0.99
C ALA A 37 -11.13 -6.96 0.24
N TYR A 38 -11.76 -6.66 -0.91
CA TYR A 38 -11.53 -5.43 -1.66
C TYR A 38 -11.96 -4.22 -0.84
N HIS A 39 -11.14 -3.16 -0.85
CA HIS A 39 -11.50 -1.88 -0.25
C HIS A 39 -11.06 -0.73 -1.17
N GLU A 40 -12.01 -0.21 -1.94
CA GLU A 40 -11.76 0.76 -3.03
C GLU A 40 -10.93 1.97 -2.58
N LEU A 41 -11.36 2.67 -1.52
CA LEU A 41 -10.66 3.87 -1.05
C LEU A 41 -9.19 3.59 -0.72
N THR A 42 -8.93 2.49 0.01
CA THR A 42 -7.58 2.09 0.37
C THR A 42 -6.76 1.68 -0.85
N ALA A 43 -7.36 0.96 -1.81
CA ALA A 43 -6.70 0.62 -3.07
C ALA A 43 -6.24 1.89 -3.80
N GLN A 44 -7.12 2.89 -3.94
CA GLN A 44 -6.80 4.17 -4.57
C GLN A 44 -5.69 4.94 -3.81
N CYS A 45 -5.77 4.99 -2.48
CA CYS A 45 -4.75 5.63 -1.65
C CYS A 45 -3.38 4.95 -1.78
N SER A 46 -3.34 3.62 -1.77
CA SER A 46 -2.09 2.85 -1.97
C SER A 46 -1.49 3.06 -3.36
N TRP A 47 -2.33 3.13 -4.39
CA TRP A 47 -1.90 3.42 -5.75
C TRP A 47 -1.33 4.84 -5.88
N LYS A 48 -1.95 5.83 -5.22
CA LYS A 48 -1.43 7.19 -5.17
C LYS A 48 -0.06 7.23 -4.48
N ALA A 49 0.09 6.58 -3.33
CA ALA A 49 1.37 6.53 -2.62
C ALA A 49 2.50 5.92 -3.49
N MET A 50 2.21 4.82 -4.19
CA MET A 50 3.16 4.21 -5.14
C MET A 50 3.56 5.18 -6.27
N LYS A 51 2.60 5.92 -6.84
CA LYS A 51 2.89 6.90 -7.89
C LYS A 51 3.74 8.07 -7.39
N GLU A 52 3.50 8.57 -6.18
CA GLU A 52 4.34 9.63 -5.59
C GLU A 52 5.77 9.13 -5.36
N PHE A 53 5.94 7.90 -4.86
CA PHE A 53 7.25 7.27 -4.74
C PHE A 53 7.99 7.17 -6.09
N PHE A 54 7.30 6.77 -7.16
CA PHE A 54 7.90 6.74 -8.49
C PHE A 54 8.23 8.13 -9.03
N LYS A 55 7.42 9.15 -8.71
CA LYS A 55 7.69 10.54 -9.12
C LYS A 55 8.95 11.09 -8.46
N GLU A 56 9.21 10.73 -7.21
CA GLU A 56 10.45 11.07 -6.51
C GLU A 56 11.68 10.45 -7.20
N LEU A 57 11.59 9.19 -7.58
CA LEU A 57 12.70 8.46 -8.20
C LEU A 57 12.91 8.81 -9.68
N PHE A 58 11.84 9.17 -10.40
CA PHE A 58 11.84 9.38 -11.85
C PHE A 58 11.28 10.77 -12.22
N PRO A 59 11.96 11.87 -11.86
CA PRO A 59 11.52 13.20 -12.25
C PRO A 59 11.60 13.39 -13.77
N VAL A 60 10.56 14.02 -14.34
CA VAL A 60 10.55 14.44 -15.75
C VAL A 60 11.61 15.53 -15.90
N ARG A 61 12.58 15.32 -16.81
CA ARG A 61 13.59 16.31 -17.18
C ARG A 61 13.09 17.20 -18.30
#